data_AF-A0A3M1FJW1-F1
#
_entry.id   AF-A0A3M1FJW1-F1
#
_cell.length_a   1.000
_cell.length_b   1.000
_cell.length_c   1.000
_cell.angle_alpha   90.00
_cell.angle_beta   90.00
_cell.angle_gamma   90.00
#
_symmetry.space_group_name_H-M   'P 1'
#
loop_
_entity.id
_entity.type
_entity.pdbx_description
1 polymer ?
#
loop_
_entity_poly.entity_id
_entity_poly.type
_entity_poly.pdbx_seq_one_letter_code
_entity_poly.pdbx_strand_id
1 'polypeptide(L)'
;PERFSGVSSVQGGIALLSAHALGPLTLLWNAGFRFQPRETFLDAEQKSQIPFAFTLLHEFTLRRITLTPLLELFGEVGLDNQRVSPVEGAAGVRLGLGGVTLRLAGSAGVNDALGAPAWRVIAGIGYTHRRVAPFTLPEPPSDRDGDGIPDDTDRCPDTPEDLDGDADDDGCPEAPDADGDGIPDEADRCRDKGEDRDDFEDDDGCPDPDNDKDGFCDPWVAKMGLQDDYAGVCVGTDRCPDKAEDTDEFEDTDGCPDPDNDQDGIFDYLDKCPEEAEDFDGVLDEDGCPE
;
A
#
# COMPACT_ATOMS: atom_id res chain seq x y z
N PRO A 1 -27.26 40.20 51.32
CA PRO A 1 -26.19 39.79 50.39
C PRO A 1 -26.71 38.71 49.45
N GLU A 2 -27.13 39.12 48.26
CA GLU A 2 -27.61 38.23 47.20
C GLU A 2 -26.45 37.34 46.74
N ARG A 3 -26.41 36.09 47.22
CA ARG A 3 -25.44 35.10 46.76
C ARG A 3 -25.94 34.59 45.41
N PHE A 4 -25.20 34.93 44.37
CA PHE A 4 -25.35 34.32 43.05
C PHE A 4 -25.16 32.80 43.21
N SER A 5 -26.12 32.00 42.74
CA SER A 5 -26.01 30.53 42.66
C SER A 5 -25.17 30.18 41.43
N GLY A 6 -23.87 30.44 41.50
CA GLY A 6 -22.92 30.12 40.44
C GLY A 6 -21.60 29.69 41.02
N VAL A 7 -20.92 28.77 40.34
CA VAL A 7 -19.55 28.37 40.66
C VAL A 7 -18.61 29.54 40.32
N SER A 8 -17.66 29.82 41.22
CA SER A 8 -16.71 30.94 41.05
C SER A 8 -15.35 30.50 40.50
N SER A 9 -15.16 29.18 40.37
CA SER A 9 -13.92 28.55 39.93
C SER A 9 -13.89 28.25 38.43
N VAL A 10 -12.66 28.17 37.91
CA VAL A 10 -12.40 27.61 36.58
C VAL A 10 -12.61 26.10 36.63
N GLN A 11 -13.36 25.57 35.68
CA GLN A 11 -13.64 24.15 35.54
C GLN A 11 -13.24 23.67 34.16
N GLY A 12 -12.80 22.43 34.06
CA GLY A 12 -12.46 21.76 32.79
C GLY A 12 -13.03 20.36 32.75
N GLY A 13 -13.06 19.72 31.58
CA GLY A 13 -13.52 18.34 31.50
C GLY A 13 -13.19 17.66 30.19
N ILE A 14 -13.26 16.34 30.24
CA ILE A 14 -13.17 15.44 29.09
C ILE A 14 -14.45 14.63 29.01
N ALA A 15 -14.96 14.39 27.81
CA ALA A 15 -16.17 13.62 27.60
C ALA A 15 -16.02 12.73 26.36
N LEU A 16 -16.50 11.50 26.48
CA LEU A 16 -16.75 10.61 25.35
C LEU A 16 -18.21 10.79 24.94
N LEU A 17 -18.45 10.92 23.64
CA LEU A 17 -19.79 11.00 23.05
C LEU A 17 -19.90 9.93 21.97
N SER A 18 -21.03 9.25 21.92
CA SER A 18 -21.28 8.24 20.91
C SER A 18 -22.74 8.26 20.49
N ALA A 19 -22.97 8.05 19.20
CA ALA A 19 -24.29 7.98 18.59
C ALA A 19 -24.38 6.73 17.72
N HIS A 20 -25.43 5.95 17.90
CA HIS A 20 -25.70 4.74 17.13
C HIS A 20 -27.08 4.83 16.50
N ALA A 21 -27.13 4.78 15.17
CA ALA A 21 -28.36 4.75 14.40
C ALA A 21 -28.84 3.31 14.21
N LEU A 22 -30.07 3.03 14.64
CA LEU A 22 -30.78 1.76 14.49
C LEU A 22 -32.03 2.01 13.64
N GLY A 23 -31.82 2.29 12.36
CA GLY A 23 -32.88 2.78 11.46
C GLY A 23 -33.35 4.18 11.87
N PRO A 24 -34.67 4.41 12.06
CA PRO A 24 -35.19 5.73 12.45
C PRO A 24 -34.98 6.07 13.93
N LEU A 25 -34.51 5.11 14.72
CA LEU A 25 -34.18 5.27 16.14
C LEU A 25 -32.69 5.58 16.29
N THR A 26 -32.33 6.55 17.12
CA THR A 26 -30.93 6.85 17.46
C THR A 26 -30.74 6.82 18.96
N LEU A 27 -29.72 6.09 19.38
CA LEU A 27 -29.23 6.05 20.75
C LEU A 27 -28.00 6.96 20.84
N LEU A 28 -28.04 7.96 21.72
CA LEU A 28 -26.88 8.78 22.05
C LEU A 28 -26.55 8.58 23.51
N TRP A 29 -25.26 8.58 23.81
CA TRP A 29 -24.82 8.66 25.19
C TRP A 29 -23.54 9.48 25.28
N ASN A 30 -23.37 10.11 26.43
CA ASN A 30 -22.11 10.70 26.82
C ASN A 30 -21.76 10.32 28.26
N ALA A 31 -20.46 10.25 28.51
CA ALA A 31 -19.90 10.10 29.84
C ALA A 31 -18.59 10.86 29.89
N GLY A 32 -18.32 11.54 30.99
CA GLY A 32 -17.12 12.35 31.09
C GLY A 32 -16.61 12.50 32.52
N PHE A 33 -15.56 13.29 32.65
CA PHE A 33 -15.00 13.71 33.92
C PHE A 33 -14.83 15.22 33.92
N ARG A 34 -15.41 15.88 34.93
CA ARG A 34 -15.26 17.32 35.15
C ARG A 34 -14.31 17.56 36.32
N PHE A 35 -13.22 18.28 36.04
CA PHE A 35 -12.27 18.77 37.01
C PHE A 35 -12.76 20.10 37.57
N GLN A 36 -13.01 20.15 38.89
CA GLN A 36 -13.34 21.39 39.58
C GLN A 36 -12.69 21.46 40.97
N PRO A 37 -12.24 22.64 41.42
CA PRO A 37 -11.81 22.85 42.80
C PRO A 37 -12.91 22.50 43.80
N ARG A 38 -12.52 22.21 45.05
CA ARG A 38 -13.47 21.98 46.14
C ARG A 38 -14.26 23.26 46.41
N GLU A 39 -15.58 23.19 46.24
CA GLU A 39 -16.49 24.27 46.57
C GLU A 39 -17.61 23.77 47.50
N THR A 40 -18.15 24.65 48.33
CA THR A 40 -19.30 24.34 49.19
C THR A 40 -20.54 24.97 48.59
N PHE A 41 -21.50 24.13 48.18
CA PHE A 41 -22.77 24.56 47.66
C PHE A 41 -23.90 24.31 48.65
N LEU A 42 -24.57 25.38 49.07
CA LEU A 42 -25.56 25.44 50.17
C LEU A 42 -24.98 24.95 51.51
N ASP A 43 -24.80 23.63 51.68
CA ASP A 43 -24.18 22.98 52.84
C ASP A 43 -23.48 21.65 52.46
N ALA A 44 -23.29 21.39 51.17
CA ALA A 44 -22.68 20.18 50.65
C ALA A 44 -21.39 20.52 49.91
N GLU A 45 -20.33 19.76 50.21
CA GLU A 45 -19.09 19.89 49.46
C GLU A 45 -19.21 19.20 48.11
N GLN A 46 -18.80 19.93 47.08
CA GLN A 46 -18.75 19.49 45.70
C GLN A 46 -17.28 19.52 45.23
N LYS A 47 -16.88 18.44 44.58
CA LYS A 47 -15.56 18.27 43.93
C LYS A 47 -15.78 17.72 42.52
N SER A 48 -14.74 17.19 41.87
CA SER A 48 -14.86 16.55 40.56
C SER A 48 -16.09 15.62 40.43
N GLN A 49 -16.73 15.70 39.27
CA GLN A 49 -17.98 15.01 38.97
C GLN A 49 -17.87 14.24 37.67
N ILE A 50 -18.70 13.20 37.53
CA ILE A 50 -18.87 12.43 36.30
C ILE A 50 -20.19 12.86 35.67
N PRO A 51 -20.19 13.78 34.68
CA PRO A 51 -21.38 14.06 33.90
C PRO A 51 -21.71 12.88 32.98
N PHE A 52 -23.00 12.60 32.84
CA PHE A 52 -23.51 11.59 31.92
C PHE A 52 -24.87 11.99 31.35
N ALA A 53 -25.19 11.46 30.19
CA ALA A 53 -26.51 11.51 29.58
C ALA A 53 -26.71 10.30 28.66
N PHE A 54 -27.95 9.81 28.64
CA PHE A 54 -28.42 8.80 27.71
C PHE A 54 -29.66 9.35 27.04
N THR A 55 -29.62 9.50 25.71
CA THR A 55 -30.72 10.02 24.92
C THR A 55 -31.20 8.96 23.93
N LEU A 56 -32.50 8.76 23.89
CA LEU A 56 -33.18 8.05 22.82
C LEU A 56 -33.95 9.07 21.99
N LEU A 57 -33.71 9.11 20.69
CA LEU A 57 -34.50 9.94 19.78
C LEU A 57 -34.99 9.12 18.59
N HIS A 58 -36.11 9.55 18.02
CA HIS A 58 -36.66 8.96 16.81
C HIS A 58 -36.96 10.05 15.80
N GLU A 59 -36.54 9.89 14.55
CA GLU A 59 -36.74 10.92 13.53
C GLU A 59 -37.89 10.59 12.58
N PHE A 60 -38.95 11.40 12.62
CA PHE A 60 -40.04 11.35 11.65
C PHE A 60 -39.91 12.51 10.67
N THR A 61 -39.60 12.22 9.41
CA THR A 61 -39.48 13.25 8.37
C THR A 61 -40.62 13.16 7.36
N LEU A 62 -41.41 14.24 7.25
CA LEU A 62 -42.48 14.40 6.25
C LEU A 62 -42.25 15.66 5.42
N ARG A 63 -41.83 15.49 4.17
CA ARG A 63 -41.49 16.57 3.22
C ARG A 63 -40.40 17.51 3.74
N ARG A 64 -40.78 18.63 4.36
CA ARG A 64 -39.88 19.67 4.89
C ARG A 64 -40.01 19.84 6.41
N ILE A 65 -40.80 18.99 7.05
CA ILE A 65 -41.05 19.01 8.48
C ILE A 65 -40.42 17.75 9.08
N THR A 66 -39.56 17.93 10.07
CA THR A 66 -38.96 16.82 10.83
C THR A 66 -39.43 16.91 12.28
N LEU A 67 -40.08 15.87 12.78
CA LEU A 67 -40.49 15.74 14.16
C LEU A 67 -39.58 14.72 14.84
N THR A 68 -38.88 15.15 15.88
CA THR A 68 -37.97 14.29 16.64
C THR A 68 -38.37 14.30 18.11
N PRO A 69 -39.24 13.37 18.56
CA PRO A 69 -39.38 13.10 19.98
C PRO A 69 -38.06 12.57 20.55
N LEU A 70 -37.79 12.94 21.80
CA LEU A 70 -36.63 12.48 22.55
C LEU A 70 -36.99 12.16 24.00
N LEU A 71 -36.31 11.17 24.54
CA LEU A 71 -36.26 10.84 25.95
C LEU A 71 -34.81 10.89 26.39
N GLU A 72 -34.53 11.54 27.52
CA GLU A 72 -33.17 11.71 28.01
C GLU A 72 -33.10 11.46 29.52
N LEU A 73 -32.08 10.75 29.96
CA LEU A 73 -31.69 10.61 31.37
C LEU A 73 -30.30 11.19 31.50
N PHE A 74 -30.14 12.27 32.27
CA PHE A 74 -28.86 12.96 32.39
C PHE A 74 -28.63 13.41 33.83
N GLY A 75 -27.37 13.67 34.16
CA GLY A 75 -27.02 14.09 35.50
C GLY A 75 -25.52 14.14 35.70
N GLU A 76 -25.16 14.33 36.95
CA GLU A 76 -23.78 14.37 37.38
C GLU A 76 -23.64 13.50 38.62
N VAL A 77 -22.62 12.65 38.68
CA VAL A 77 -22.32 11.87 39.88
C VAL A 77 -21.11 12.48 40.57
N GLY A 78 -21.28 12.92 41.82
CA GLY A 78 -20.20 13.38 42.68
C GLY A 78 -19.44 12.20 43.28
N LEU A 79 -18.11 12.23 43.22
CA LEU A 79 -17.25 11.12 43.69
C LEU A 79 -17.27 10.93 45.22
N ASP A 80 -17.48 12.01 45.97
CA ASP A 80 -17.36 12.01 47.44
C ASP A 80 -18.70 12.17 48.18
N ASN A 81 -19.74 12.70 47.51
CA ASN A 81 -20.98 13.09 48.17
C ASN A 81 -22.19 12.90 47.24
N GLN A 82 -23.04 11.93 47.59
CA GLN A 82 -24.24 11.63 46.81
C GLN A 82 -25.30 12.75 46.88
N ARG A 83 -25.23 13.67 47.85
CA ARG A 83 -26.15 14.83 47.93
C ARG A 83 -25.94 15.86 46.81
N VAL A 84 -24.81 15.82 46.10
CA VAL A 84 -24.49 16.67 44.94
C VAL A 84 -24.41 15.85 43.65
N SER A 85 -25.27 14.83 43.56
CA SER A 85 -25.38 13.95 42.39
C SER A 85 -26.78 14.01 41.77
N PRO A 86 -27.21 15.16 41.22
CA PRO A 86 -28.53 15.29 40.63
C PRO A 86 -28.67 14.43 39.38
N VAL A 87 -29.79 13.70 39.31
CA VAL A 87 -30.19 12.94 38.13
C VAL A 87 -31.55 13.44 37.69
N GLU A 88 -31.70 13.72 36.41
CA GLU A 88 -32.90 14.25 35.79
C GLU A 88 -33.35 13.38 34.61
N GLY A 89 -34.65 13.16 34.52
CA GLY A 89 -35.30 12.57 33.36
C GLY A 89 -36.02 13.65 32.57
N ALA A 90 -35.83 13.70 31.26
CA ALA A 90 -36.47 14.62 30.35
C ALA A 90 -37.22 13.89 29.23
N ALA A 91 -38.33 14.48 28.82
CA ALA A 91 -39.03 14.14 27.59
C ALA A 91 -39.26 15.41 26.78
N GLY A 92 -39.02 15.34 25.48
CA GLY A 92 -39.12 16.51 24.63
C GLY A 92 -39.42 16.20 23.19
N VAL A 93 -39.60 17.27 22.43
CA VAL A 93 -39.79 17.24 21.01
C VAL A 93 -38.98 18.35 20.35
N ARG A 94 -38.35 18.00 19.23
CA ARG A 94 -37.71 18.93 18.31
C ARG A 94 -38.50 18.93 17.01
N LEU A 95 -38.94 20.11 16.57
CA LEU A 95 -39.66 20.31 15.32
C LEU A 95 -38.79 21.14 14.36
N GLY A 96 -38.29 20.51 13.32
CA GLY A 96 -37.60 21.16 12.20
C GLY A 96 -38.59 21.62 11.14
N LEU A 97 -38.58 22.92 10.81
CA LEU A 97 -39.40 23.59 9.81
C LEU A 97 -38.47 24.23 8.77
N GLY A 98 -37.78 23.40 7.98
CA GLY A 98 -36.73 23.86 7.06
C GLY A 98 -35.51 24.43 7.79
N GLY A 99 -35.39 25.77 7.85
CA GLY A 99 -34.28 26.47 8.51
C GLY A 99 -34.55 26.83 9.97
N VAL A 100 -35.78 26.62 10.47
CA VAL A 100 -36.14 26.89 11.88
C VAL A 100 -36.25 25.57 12.63
N THR A 101 -35.68 25.50 13.83
CA THR A 101 -35.87 24.39 14.77
C THR A 101 -36.56 24.92 16.02
N LEU A 102 -37.71 24.35 16.37
CA LEU A 102 -38.37 24.58 17.66
C LEU A 102 -38.06 23.40 18.59
N ARG A 103 -37.82 23.68 19.87
CA ARG A 103 -37.57 22.68 20.91
C ARG A 103 -38.50 22.96 22.08
N LEU A 104 -39.14 21.91 22.59
CA LEU A 104 -39.91 21.94 23.83
C LEU A 104 -39.62 20.66 24.61
N ALA A 105 -39.22 20.78 25.85
CA ALA A 105 -38.97 19.64 26.73
C ALA A 105 -39.46 19.95 28.15
N GLY A 106 -39.94 18.91 28.83
CA GLY A 106 -40.16 18.92 30.28
C GLY A 106 -39.18 17.96 30.93
N SER A 107 -38.64 18.32 32.10
CA SER A 107 -37.83 17.40 32.91
C SER A 107 -38.20 17.48 34.39
N ALA A 108 -37.85 16.43 35.12
CA ALA A 108 -38.00 16.34 36.57
C ALA A 108 -36.82 15.57 37.16
N GLY A 109 -36.48 15.88 38.41
CA GLY A 109 -35.51 15.15 39.19
C GLY A 109 -35.95 13.70 39.41
N VAL A 110 -35.04 12.77 39.17
CA VAL A 110 -35.20 11.34 39.48
C VAL A 110 -34.84 11.07 40.95
N ASN A 111 -34.05 11.96 41.55
CA ASN A 111 -33.67 11.93 42.96
C ASN A 111 -33.80 13.31 43.61
N ASP A 112 -33.70 13.34 44.94
CA ASP A 112 -33.79 14.56 45.75
C ASP A 112 -32.41 15.21 46.01
N ALA A 113 -31.43 14.98 45.11
CA ALA A 113 -30.10 15.57 45.26
C ALA A 113 -30.14 17.09 44.98
N LEU A 114 -29.20 17.82 45.58
CA LEU A 114 -29.09 19.26 45.39
C LEU A 114 -28.84 19.57 43.90
N GLY A 115 -29.71 20.39 43.32
CA GLY A 115 -29.68 20.73 41.90
C GLY A 115 -30.72 19.98 41.05
N ALA A 116 -31.31 18.89 41.55
CA ALA A 116 -32.41 18.20 40.88
C ALA A 116 -33.71 19.03 41.03
N PRO A 117 -34.38 19.43 39.93
CA PRO A 117 -35.61 20.22 39.98
C PRO A 117 -36.80 19.33 40.33
N ALA A 118 -37.81 19.87 41.02
CA ALA A 118 -39.10 19.18 41.13
C ALA A 118 -39.73 18.98 39.73
N TRP A 119 -39.64 20.00 38.89
CA TRP A 119 -39.90 19.96 37.45
C TRP A 119 -39.32 21.22 36.79
N ARG A 120 -39.02 21.16 35.49
CA ARG A 120 -38.67 22.33 34.67
C ARG A 120 -39.19 22.17 33.24
N VAL A 121 -39.37 23.30 32.56
CA VAL A 121 -39.76 23.35 31.15
C VAL A 121 -38.69 24.13 30.39
N ILE A 122 -38.23 23.56 29.28
CA ILE A 122 -37.23 24.13 28.39
C ILE A 122 -37.90 24.37 27.04
N ALA A 123 -37.84 25.61 26.56
CA ALA A 123 -38.28 25.96 25.22
C ALA A 123 -37.14 26.69 24.50
N GLY A 124 -36.95 26.40 23.21
CA GLY A 124 -35.88 27.00 22.42
C GLY A 124 -36.25 27.12 20.95
N ILE A 125 -35.69 28.15 20.31
CA ILE A 125 -35.75 28.36 18.87
C ILE A 125 -34.32 28.44 18.32
N GLY A 126 -34.06 27.74 17.22
CA GLY A 126 -32.82 27.83 16.47
C GLY A 126 -33.13 28.17 15.02
N TYR A 127 -32.29 29.00 14.40
CA TYR A 127 -32.40 29.34 12.98
C TYR A 127 -31.07 29.08 12.28
N THR A 128 -31.12 28.36 11.16
CA THR A 128 -29.97 28.12 10.29
C THR A 128 -30.23 28.73 8.91
N HIS A 129 -29.44 29.75 8.57
CA HIS A 129 -29.41 30.33 7.23
C HIS A 129 -28.41 29.48 6.42
N ARG A 130 -28.83 28.93 5.28
CA ARG A 130 -28.02 28.21 4.26
C ARG A 130 -28.06 26.67 4.31
N ARG A 131 -28.52 26.09 3.20
CA ARG A 131 -28.16 24.74 2.77
C ARG A 131 -26.73 24.81 2.26
N VAL A 132 -25.77 24.39 3.07
CA VAL A 132 -24.56 23.79 2.49
C VAL A 132 -25.03 22.40 2.09
N ALA A 133 -24.95 22.03 0.80
CA ALA A 133 -25.06 20.64 0.45
C ALA A 133 -24.10 19.86 1.37
N PRO A 134 -24.49 18.72 1.94
CA PRO A 134 -23.54 17.92 2.71
C PRO A 134 -22.27 17.80 1.86
N PHE A 135 -21.11 18.03 2.48
CA PHE A 135 -19.84 17.71 1.85
C PHE A 135 -19.84 16.18 1.72
N THR A 136 -20.39 15.68 0.62
CA THR A 136 -20.21 14.29 0.23
C THR A 136 -18.74 14.20 -0.12
N LEU A 137 -17.98 13.48 0.70
CA LEU A 137 -16.70 12.96 0.22
C LEU A 137 -17.03 12.24 -1.11
N PRO A 138 -16.26 12.48 -2.19
CA PRO A 138 -16.39 11.65 -3.38
C PRO A 138 -16.32 10.20 -2.92
N GLU A 139 -17.20 9.35 -3.45
CA GLU A 139 -17.07 7.92 -3.25
C GLU A 139 -15.64 7.54 -3.70
N PRO A 140 -14.94 6.68 -2.93
CA PRO A 140 -13.65 6.18 -3.39
C PRO A 140 -13.84 5.59 -4.80
N PRO A 141 -12.85 5.74 -5.68
CA PRO A 141 -12.91 5.11 -6.98
C PRO A 141 -13.17 3.61 -6.83
N SER A 142 -13.85 3.02 -7.81
CA SER A 142 -14.06 1.58 -7.86
C SER A 142 -12.70 0.89 -7.99
N ASP A 143 -12.55 -0.20 -7.27
CA ASP A 143 -11.36 -1.05 -7.20
C ASP A 143 -11.93 -2.46 -6.95
N ARG A 144 -12.07 -3.22 -8.03
CA ARG A 144 -12.90 -4.43 -8.09
C ARG A 144 -12.22 -5.67 -7.52
N ASP A 145 -10.91 -5.79 -7.68
CA ASP A 145 -10.09 -6.88 -7.15
C ASP A 145 -9.36 -6.50 -5.85
N GLY A 146 -9.26 -5.22 -5.52
CA GLY A 146 -8.81 -4.75 -4.22
C GLY A 146 -7.29 -4.70 -4.08
N ASP A 147 -6.57 -4.55 -5.19
CA ASP A 147 -5.11 -4.40 -5.19
C ASP A 147 -4.65 -2.96 -4.86
N GLY A 148 -5.58 -2.00 -4.87
CA GLY A 148 -5.33 -0.60 -4.55
C GLY A 148 -5.15 0.31 -5.75
N ILE A 149 -5.24 -0.21 -6.97
CA ILE A 149 -5.24 0.53 -8.23
C ILE A 149 -6.72 0.76 -8.65
N PRO A 150 -7.13 2.01 -8.89
CA PRO A 150 -8.47 2.29 -9.37
C PRO A 150 -8.80 1.61 -10.72
N ASP A 151 -10.02 1.07 -10.87
CA ASP A 151 -10.55 0.42 -12.08
C ASP A 151 -10.36 1.25 -13.37
N ASP A 152 -10.26 2.58 -13.28
CA ASP A 152 -10.08 3.47 -14.43
C ASP A 152 -8.63 3.64 -14.88
N THR A 153 -7.68 3.23 -14.05
CA THR A 153 -6.24 3.20 -14.31
C THR A 153 -5.65 1.79 -14.36
N ASP A 154 -6.37 0.81 -13.84
CA ASP A 154 -6.06 -0.61 -13.80
C ASP A 154 -6.23 -1.27 -15.19
N ARG A 155 -5.20 -2.00 -15.63
CA ARG A 155 -5.22 -2.77 -16.89
C ARG A 155 -5.89 -4.13 -16.76
N CYS A 156 -5.89 -4.74 -15.58
CA CYS A 156 -6.60 -5.98 -15.28
C CYS A 156 -7.61 -5.82 -14.13
N PRO A 157 -8.71 -5.04 -14.30
CA PRO A 157 -9.66 -4.67 -13.23
C PRO A 157 -10.49 -5.78 -12.56
N ASP A 158 -10.17 -7.03 -12.83
CA ASP A 158 -10.82 -8.20 -12.24
C ASP A 158 -9.79 -9.22 -11.71
N THR A 159 -8.49 -8.88 -11.74
CA THR A 159 -7.35 -9.72 -11.37
C THR A 159 -6.35 -8.88 -10.59
N PRO A 160 -6.14 -9.16 -9.30
CA PRO A 160 -5.26 -8.34 -8.47
C PRO A 160 -3.79 -8.46 -8.91
N GLU A 161 -3.09 -7.33 -8.86
CA GLU A 161 -1.63 -7.23 -8.93
C GLU A 161 -0.93 -8.09 -7.85
N ASP A 162 0.25 -8.65 -8.16
CA ASP A 162 0.99 -9.53 -7.23
C ASP A 162 2.13 -8.83 -6.44
N LEU A 163 2.46 -7.59 -6.81
CA LEU A 163 3.37 -6.69 -6.11
C LEU A 163 4.76 -7.31 -5.90
N ASP A 164 5.32 -7.93 -6.93
CA ASP A 164 6.62 -8.59 -6.89
C ASP A 164 7.82 -7.64 -7.16
N GLY A 165 7.55 -6.40 -7.58
CA GLY A 165 8.53 -5.37 -7.87
C GLY A 165 8.84 -5.18 -9.36
N ASP A 166 8.26 -5.99 -10.24
CA ASP A 166 8.13 -5.71 -11.67
C ASP A 166 6.74 -5.12 -11.96
N ALA A 167 6.70 -4.12 -12.86
CA ALA A 167 5.52 -3.37 -13.32
C ALA A 167 4.30 -3.12 -12.37
N ASP A 168 4.48 -3.14 -11.04
CA ASP A 168 3.48 -2.98 -9.93
C ASP A 168 2.44 -1.84 -10.06
N ASP A 169 2.65 -0.87 -10.95
CA ASP A 169 1.78 0.29 -11.15
C ASP A 169 0.74 0.07 -12.26
N ASP A 170 0.76 -1.07 -12.98
CA ASP A 170 -0.07 -1.31 -14.16
C ASP A 170 -1.37 -2.10 -13.89
N GLY A 171 -1.44 -2.78 -12.74
CA GLY A 171 -2.62 -3.48 -12.24
C GLY A 171 -2.83 -4.83 -12.88
N CYS A 172 -1.78 -5.48 -13.36
CA CYS A 172 -1.82 -6.81 -13.93
C CYS A 172 -0.66 -7.64 -13.38
N PRO A 173 -0.93 -8.81 -12.77
CA PRO A 173 0.15 -9.69 -12.33
C PRO A 173 1.00 -10.15 -13.51
N GLU A 174 2.30 -10.20 -13.29
CA GLU A 174 3.28 -10.69 -14.24
C GLU A 174 3.08 -12.18 -14.51
N ALA A 175 3.54 -12.61 -15.69
CA ALA A 175 3.66 -14.03 -15.95
C ALA A 175 4.82 -14.58 -15.11
N PRO A 176 4.69 -15.77 -14.50
CA PRO A 176 5.78 -16.38 -13.75
C PRO A 176 7.06 -16.46 -14.58
N ASP A 177 8.18 -16.05 -14.00
CA ASP A 177 9.52 -16.10 -14.54
C ASP A 177 10.44 -16.62 -13.41
N ALA A 178 10.75 -17.92 -13.45
CA ALA A 178 11.34 -18.61 -12.31
C ALA A 178 12.84 -18.36 -12.14
N ASP A 179 13.58 -18.02 -13.19
CA ASP A 179 14.99 -17.65 -13.13
C ASP A 179 15.25 -16.15 -13.30
N GLY A 180 14.23 -15.37 -13.68
CA GLY A 180 14.26 -13.91 -13.70
C GLY A 180 15.02 -13.36 -14.91
N ASP A 181 15.10 -14.13 -16.00
CA ASP A 181 15.78 -13.71 -17.23
C ASP A 181 14.92 -12.80 -18.13
N GLY A 182 13.66 -12.56 -17.76
CA GLY A 182 12.70 -11.72 -18.46
C GLY A 182 11.91 -12.44 -19.55
N ILE A 183 12.04 -13.77 -19.68
CA ILE A 183 11.24 -14.62 -20.55
C ILE A 183 10.27 -15.40 -19.67
N PRO A 184 8.94 -15.27 -19.88
CA PRO A 184 7.98 -16.00 -19.07
C PRO A 184 8.17 -17.52 -19.14
N ASP A 185 7.93 -18.22 -18.03
CA ASP A 185 8.02 -19.68 -17.86
C ASP A 185 7.33 -20.50 -18.97
N GLU A 186 6.28 -19.94 -19.60
CA GLU A 186 5.54 -20.60 -20.70
C GLU A 186 6.25 -20.48 -22.07
N ALA A 187 7.09 -19.47 -22.24
CA ALA A 187 7.87 -19.19 -23.44
C ALA A 187 9.34 -19.64 -23.31
N ASP A 188 9.83 -19.77 -22.08
CA ASP A 188 11.19 -20.17 -21.73
C ASP A 188 11.39 -21.69 -21.83
N ARG A 189 12.41 -22.12 -22.58
CA ARG A 189 12.80 -23.53 -22.73
C ARG A 189 13.62 -24.06 -21.55
N CYS A 190 14.30 -23.19 -20.83
CA CYS A 190 15.20 -23.49 -19.74
C CYS A 190 14.81 -22.82 -18.41
N ARG A 191 13.51 -22.66 -18.12
CA ARG A 191 12.81 -22.29 -16.86
C ARG A 191 13.58 -22.10 -15.53
N ASP A 192 14.63 -22.86 -15.25
CA ASP A 192 15.45 -22.75 -14.03
C ASP A 192 16.88 -22.22 -14.26
N LYS A 193 17.18 -21.74 -15.46
CA LYS A 193 18.49 -21.25 -15.91
C LYS A 193 18.31 -20.07 -16.85
N GLY A 194 18.58 -18.89 -16.32
CA GLY A 194 18.41 -17.68 -17.10
C GLY A 194 19.37 -17.56 -18.28
N GLU A 195 18.83 -16.98 -19.36
CA GLU A 195 19.51 -16.54 -20.58
C GLU A 195 20.73 -15.63 -20.32
N ASP A 196 21.79 -15.76 -21.14
CA ASP A 196 23.03 -14.98 -20.99
C ASP A 196 23.13 -13.72 -21.88
N ARG A 197 22.15 -13.51 -22.77
CA ARG A 197 21.88 -12.27 -23.52
C ARG A 197 23.13 -11.66 -24.16
N ASP A 198 23.70 -12.36 -25.13
CA ASP A 198 24.93 -11.98 -25.83
C ASP A 198 24.75 -11.77 -27.35
N ASP A 199 23.49 -11.61 -27.80
CA ASP A 199 23.05 -11.52 -29.21
C ASP A 199 23.06 -12.88 -29.96
N PHE A 200 23.29 -14.00 -29.28
CA PHE A 200 23.15 -15.36 -29.81
C PHE A 200 21.97 -16.09 -29.17
N GLU A 201 21.01 -16.56 -29.98
CA GLU A 201 19.82 -17.34 -29.57
C GLU A 201 18.97 -16.83 -28.37
N ASP A 202 19.20 -15.60 -27.88
CA ASP A 202 18.53 -14.84 -26.78
C ASP A 202 16.99 -14.95 -26.60
N ASP A 203 16.25 -15.41 -27.61
CA ASP A 203 14.78 -15.48 -27.59
C ASP A 203 14.25 -16.80 -27.02
N ASP A 204 15.13 -17.78 -26.73
CA ASP A 204 14.73 -19.13 -26.37
C ASP A 204 14.77 -19.46 -24.86
N GLY A 205 15.40 -18.58 -24.08
CA GLY A 205 15.48 -18.62 -22.61
C GLY A 205 16.52 -19.59 -22.08
N CYS A 206 17.38 -20.14 -22.94
CA CYS A 206 18.43 -21.05 -22.55
C CYS A 206 19.80 -20.40 -22.69
N PRO A 207 20.63 -20.37 -21.64
CA PRO A 207 21.98 -19.88 -21.78
C PRO A 207 22.79 -20.76 -22.74
N ASP A 208 23.56 -20.10 -23.61
CA ASP A 208 24.45 -20.70 -24.58
C ASP A 208 25.91 -20.53 -24.13
N PRO A 209 26.52 -21.56 -23.51
CA PRO A 209 27.86 -21.45 -22.98
C PRO A 209 28.97 -21.65 -24.04
N ASP A 210 28.62 -21.91 -25.30
CA ASP A 210 29.52 -22.29 -26.41
C ASP A 210 28.80 -22.06 -27.75
N ASN A 211 28.74 -20.79 -28.16
CA ASN A 211 27.96 -20.31 -29.31
C ASN A 211 28.38 -20.96 -30.64
N ASP A 212 29.69 -21.09 -30.88
CA ASP A 212 30.23 -21.63 -32.12
C ASP A 212 30.50 -23.16 -32.11
N LYS A 213 30.40 -23.78 -30.93
CA LYS A 213 30.40 -25.24 -30.71
C LYS A 213 31.75 -25.88 -30.94
N ASP A 214 32.83 -25.15 -30.65
CA ASP A 214 34.19 -25.65 -30.71
C ASP A 214 34.66 -26.34 -29.41
N GLY A 215 33.87 -26.21 -28.34
CA GLY A 215 34.12 -26.82 -27.04
C GLY A 215 34.86 -25.92 -26.05
N PHE A 216 35.11 -24.65 -26.38
CA PHE A 216 35.54 -23.62 -25.45
C PHE A 216 34.36 -22.82 -24.91
N CYS A 217 34.42 -22.46 -23.63
CA CYS A 217 33.27 -21.76 -23.02
C CYS A 217 33.30 -20.27 -23.33
N ASP A 218 32.16 -19.68 -23.64
CA ASP A 218 32.05 -18.25 -23.81
C ASP A 218 32.50 -17.46 -22.57
N PRO A 219 33.05 -16.23 -22.74
CA PRO A 219 33.59 -15.42 -21.65
C PRO A 219 32.63 -15.20 -20.47
N TRP A 220 31.33 -15.19 -20.73
CA TRP A 220 30.31 -14.97 -19.72
C TRP A 220 30.28 -16.11 -18.68
N VAL A 221 30.51 -17.36 -19.10
CA VAL A 221 30.54 -18.54 -18.22
C VAL A 221 31.60 -18.34 -17.15
N ALA A 222 32.79 -17.87 -17.56
CA ALA A 222 33.89 -17.63 -16.66
C ALA A 222 33.67 -16.40 -15.76
N LYS A 223 33.02 -15.37 -16.29
CA LYS A 223 32.65 -14.15 -15.55
C LYS A 223 31.61 -14.44 -14.46
N MET A 224 30.69 -15.38 -14.70
CA MET A 224 29.67 -15.82 -13.74
C MET A 224 30.19 -16.90 -12.79
N GLY A 225 31.34 -17.53 -13.11
CA GLY A 225 31.92 -18.60 -12.29
C GLY A 225 31.20 -19.94 -12.43
N LEU A 226 30.63 -20.21 -13.62
CA LEU A 226 29.79 -21.36 -13.93
C LEU A 226 30.52 -22.47 -14.70
N GLN A 227 31.86 -22.44 -14.75
CA GLN A 227 32.64 -23.41 -15.52
C GLN A 227 32.38 -24.87 -15.08
N ASP A 228 32.15 -25.10 -13.79
CA ASP A 228 31.84 -26.44 -13.27
C ASP A 228 30.44 -26.90 -13.69
N ASP A 229 29.49 -25.98 -13.85
CA ASP A 229 28.11 -26.28 -14.25
C ASP A 229 28.01 -26.64 -15.74
N TYR A 230 28.90 -26.08 -16.56
CA TYR A 230 29.00 -26.32 -18.00
C TYR A 230 30.17 -27.22 -18.42
N ALA A 231 30.87 -27.86 -17.49
CA ALA A 231 32.02 -28.73 -17.79
C ALA A 231 31.70 -29.95 -18.69
N GLY A 232 30.42 -30.26 -18.90
CA GLY A 232 29.96 -31.28 -19.83
C GLY A 232 29.69 -30.78 -21.26
N VAL A 233 29.74 -29.46 -21.47
CA VAL A 233 29.50 -28.77 -22.74
C VAL A 233 30.83 -28.24 -23.29
N CYS A 234 31.53 -27.44 -22.49
CA CYS A 234 32.72 -26.71 -22.90
C CYS A 234 33.79 -26.70 -21.80
N VAL A 235 35.02 -26.30 -22.14
CA VAL A 235 36.16 -26.15 -21.22
C VAL A 235 36.89 -24.83 -21.44
N GLY A 236 37.58 -24.32 -20.41
CA GLY A 236 38.39 -23.12 -20.59
C GLY A 236 37.56 -21.85 -20.82
N THR A 237 38.10 -20.93 -21.61
CA THR A 237 37.42 -19.68 -21.96
C THR A 237 37.81 -19.30 -23.37
N ASP A 238 36.82 -19.20 -24.24
CA ASP A 238 36.95 -18.78 -25.63
C ASP A 238 37.22 -17.27 -25.72
N ARG A 239 38.19 -16.87 -26.53
CA ARG A 239 38.49 -15.48 -26.86
C ARG A 239 37.78 -15.00 -28.12
N CYS A 240 37.24 -15.91 -28.92
CA CYS A 240 36.55 -15.68 -30.18
C CYS A 240 35.14 -16.33 -30.23
N PRO A 241 34.20 -15.97 -29.34
CA PRO A 241 32.86 -16.58 -29.15
C PRO A 241 32.03 -17.00 -30.38
N ASP A 242 32.24 -16.32 -31.50
CA ASP A 242 31.46 -16.49 -32.73
C ASP A 242 32.20 -17.26 -33.83
N LYS A 243 33.38 -17.79 -33.53
CA LYS A 243 34.31 -18.35 -34.51
C LYS A 243 35.04 -19.56 -33.93
N ALA A 244 34.56 -20.72 -34.36
CA ALA A 244 35.14 -21.98 -33.91
C ALA A 244 36.64 -22.08 -34.19
N GLU A 245 37.38 -22.49 -33.16
CA GLU A 245 38.78 -22.94 -33.20
C GLU A 245 39.05 -23.95 -34.34
N ASP A 246 40.20 -23.79 -35.02
CA ASP A 246 40.69 -24.72 -36.03
C ASP A 246 41.88 -25.54 -35.53
N THR A 247 41.57 -26.60 -34.77
CA THR A 247 42.59 -27.44 -34.12
C THR A 247 43.61 -28.02 -35.10
N ASP A 248 44.84 -27.52 -35.06
CA ASP A 248 45.93 -27.88 -35.97
C ASP A 248 47.33 -28.01 -35.30
N GLU A 249 47.39 -27.99 -33.96
CA GLU A 249 48.61 -27.99 -33.13
C GLU A 249 49.27 -26.61 -32.93
N PHE A 250 48.73 -25.55 -33.52
CA PHE A 250 49.11 -24.16 -33.25
C PHE A 250 48.04 -23.47 -32.39
N GLU A 251 48.47 -22.82 -31.31
CA GLU A 251 47.64 -22.01 -30.40
C GLU A 251 46.25 -22.53 -29.93
N ASP A 252 45.92 -23.84 -30.11
CA ASP A 252 44.62 -24.54 -29.86
C ASP A 252 43.98 -24.46 -28.43
N THR A 253 44.41 -23.56 -27.56
CA THR A 253 43.99 -23.50 -26.15
C THR A 253 43.19 -22.26 -25.81
N ASP A 254 42.96 -21.37 -26.77
CA ASP A 254 42.30 -20.10 -26.54
C ASP A 254 40.94 -19.92 -27.25
N GLY A 255 40.51 -20.89 -28.06
CA GLY A 255 39.20 -20.93 -28.72
C GLY A 255 39.15 -20.07 -29.98
N CYS A 256 40.27 -19.48 -30.39
CA CYS A 256 40.32 -18.64 -31.58
C CYS A 256 40.92 -19.41 -32.75
N PRO A 257 40.30 -19.35 -33.94
CA PRO A 257 40.92 -19.92 -35.11
C PRO A 257 42.12 -19.09 -35.55
N ASP A 258 43.18 -19.79 -35.88
CA ASP A 258 44.45 -19.29 -36.40
C ASP A 258 44.64 -19.80 -37.84
N PRO A 259 43.93 -19.22 -38.83
CA PRO A 259 43.94 -19.75 -40.20
C PRO A 259 45.23 -19.49 -40.99
N ASP A 260 46.20 -18.81 -40.39
CA ASP A 260 47.49 -18.36 -40.95
C ASP A 260 48.49 -18.23 -39.77
N ASN A 261 49.12 -19.36 -39.44
CA ASN A 261 49.90 -19.53 -38.22
C ASN A 261 51.18 -18.70 -38.17
N ASP A 262 51.82 -18.46 -39.32
CA ASP A 262 53.05 -17.65 -39.43
C ASP A 262 52.81 -16.19 -39.84
N GLN A 263 51.57 -15.85 -40.18
CA GLN A 263 51.07 -14.50 -40.46
C GLN A 263 51.72 -13.86 -41.68
N ASP A 264 52.09 -14.65 -42.68
CA ASP A 264 52.63 -14.16 -43.94
C ASP A 264 51.54 -13.72 -44.94
N GLY A 265 50.28 -14.11 -44.69
CA GLY A 265 49.11 -13.80 -45.52
C GLY A 265 48.64 -14.94 -46.43
N ILE A 266 49.25 -16.13 -46.33
CA ILE A 266 48.84 -17.37 -46.98
C ILE A 266 48.22 -18.27 -45.90
N PHE A 267 46.97 -18.71 -46.13
CA PHE A 267 46.30 -19.56 -45.15
C PHE A 267 46.95 -20.95 -45.07
N ASP A 268 46.95 -21.61 -43.91
CA ASP A 268 47.66 -22.88 -43.67
C ASP A 268 47.27 -24.00 -44.65
N TYR A 269 46.01 -24.02 -45.10
CA TYR A 269 45.53 -25.01 -46.07
C TYR A 269 46.03 -24.77 -47.51
N LEU A 270 46.57 -23.58 -47.80
CA LEU A 270 47.25 -23.19 -49.03
C LEU A 270 48.76 -23.17 -48.87
N ASP A 271 49.24 -23.11 -47.63
CA ASP A 271 50.64 -23.00 -47.25
C ASP A 271 51.36 -24.36 -47.25
N LYS A 272 52.56 -24.44 -47.85
CA LYS A 272 53.40 -25.65 -47.80
C LYS A 272 54.30 -25.70 -46.57
N CYS A 273 54.61 -24.57 -45.97
CA CYS A 273 55.36 -24.41 -44.74
C CYS A 273 54.56 -23.58 -43.71
N PRO A 274 53.42 -24.08 -43.17
CA PRO A 274 52.50 -23.29 -42.33
C PRO A 274 53.07 -22.69 -41.04
N GLU A 275 54.32 -23.00 -40.68
CA GLU A 275 54.99 -22.45 -39.49
C GLU A 275 56.17 -21.52 -39.87
N GLU A 276 56.43 -21.29 -41.16
CA GLU A 276 57.61 -20.58 -41.66
C GLU A 276 57.23 -19.50 -42.69
N ALA A 277 57.09 -18.26 -42.20
CA ALA A 277 56.67 -17.14 -43.02
C ALA A 277 57.49 -16.95 -44.32
N GLU A 278 56.77 -16.81 -45.42
CA GLU A 278 57.25 -16.45 -46.75
C GLU A 278 58.06 -15.14 -46.75
N ASP A 279 59.14 -15.09 -47.54
CA ASP A 279 60.03 -13.91 -47.58
C ASP A 279 59.70 -12.91 -48.71
N PHE A 280 58.76 -13.28 -49.59
CA PHE A 280 58.25 -12.47 -50.70
C PHE A 280 59.37 -11.86 -51.57
N ASP A 281 60.38 -12.66 -51.92
CA ASP A 281 61.53 -12.21 -52.72
C ASP A 281 61.26 -12.17 -54.24
N GLY A 282 60.11 -12.67 -54.69
CA GLY A 282 59.69 -12.78 -56.08
C GLY A 282 59.94 -14.15 -56.71
N VAL A 283 60.36 -15.15 -55.93
CA VAL A 283 60.49 -16.55 -56.32
C VAL A 283 59.45 -17.34 -55.55
N LEU A 284 58.50 -17.95 -56.26
CA LEU A 284 57.52 -18.88 -55.67
C LEU A 284 56.65 -18.35 -54.50
N ASP A 285 56.57 -17.03 -54.28
CA ASP A 285 55.73 -16.31 -53.29
C ASP A 285 54.26 -16.76 -53.07
N GLU A 286 53.71 -17.66 -53.90
CA GLU A 286 52.36 -18.23 -53.72
C GLU A 286 52.38 -19.59 -52.99
N ASP A 287 53.55 -20.11 -52.61
CA ASP A 287 53.67 -21.44 -52.01
C ASP A 287 53.97 -21.49 -50.51
N GLY A 288 54.18 -20.33 -49.89
CA GLY A 288 54.25 -20.16 -48.43
C GLY A 288 55.52 -20.74 -47.82
N CYS A 289 56.65 -20.68 -48.51
CA CYS A 289 57.89 -21.28 -48.03
C CYS A 289 59.09 -20.41 -48.41
N PRO A 290 59.91 -19.95 -47.46
CA PRO A 290 61.11 -19.17 -47.77
C PRO A 290 62.16 -19.96 -48.58
N GLU A 291 62.79 -19.32 -49.57
CA GLU A 291 63.77 -19.91 -50.53
C GLU A 291 65.26 -19.99 -50.12
#